data_AF-A0A8J5U3E6-F1
#
_entry.id   AF-A0A8J5U3E6-F1
#
_cell.length_a   1.000
_cell.length_b   1.000
_cell.length_c   1.000
_cell.angle_alpha   90.00
_cell.angle_beta   90.00
_cell.angle_gamma   90.00
#
_symmetry.space_group_name_H-M   'P 1'
#
loop_
_entity.id
_entity.type
_entity.pdbx_description
1 polymer ?
#
loop_
_entity_poly.entity_id
_entity_poly.type
_entity_poly.pdbx_seq_one_letter_code
_entity_poly.pdbx_strand_id
1 'polypeptide(L)'
;MSDIIKDMMDKVWLFPRGTKLEPGGRKNPDNFHHLRYRDWVFSVYRTYYGKESDKHWQALLYSLRHQTKLAFGAFDDEEETDQDDRRRVQELFDLDVREDPSRLDGLDVRGLRDFCNAEKLKESKVTDREESNIKYHVSTRPHEGRAMADYLFKFVLLADEAVLKDIENGEFVVKTISLSWDGYSGWGWMRIPTGYLLELWIFLMWNKHRTESCLRFHEPEAELEESIWPGDMALLDTGRCSEIRGWPYYSGQKDDMW
;
A
#
# COMPACT_ATOMS: atom_id res chain seq x y z
N MET A 1 6.26 20.65 -9.51
CA MET A 1 5.94 19.23 -9.22
C MET A 1 4.44 19.07 -9.38
N SER A 2 3.89 17.86 -9.64
CA SER A 2 2.45 17.69 -9.43
C SER A 2 2.18 17.87 -7.93
N ASP A 3 1.10 18.55 -7.60
CA ASP A 3 0.61 18.63 -6.21
C ASP A 3 0.19 17.21 -5.80
N ILE A 4 1.07 16.52 -5.07
CA ILE A 4 0.93 15.12 -4.67
C ILE A 4 -0.37 14.92 -3.88
N ILE A 5 -0.69 15.87 -3.01
CA ILE A 5 -1.89 15.85 -2.19
C ILE A 5 -3.14 15.96 -3.07
N LYS A 6 -3.13 16.83 -4.07
CA LYS A 6 -4.20 16.88 -5.07
C LYS A 6 -4.33 15.56 -5.84
N ASP A 7 -3.25 14.93 -6.25
CA ASP A 7 -3.28 13.64 -6.96
C ASP A 7 -3.86 12.52 -6.07
N MET A 8 -3.54 12.53 -4.76
CA MET A 8 -4.13 11.63 -3.77
C MET A 8 -5.63 11.90 -3.61
N MET A 9 -6.02 13.17 -3.45
CA MET A 9 -7.42 13.57 -3.36
C MET A 9 -8.23 13.10 -4.56
N ASP A 10 -7.70 13.21 -5.77
CA ASP A 10 -8.38 12.76 -6.99
C ASP A 10 -8.56 11.23 -7.07
N LYS A 11 -7.85 10.44 -6.24
CA LYS A 11 -8.06 8.98 -6.11
C LYS A 11 -9.15 8.66 -5.09
N VAL A 12 -9.16 9.40 -3.99
CA VAL A 12 -10.01 9.19 -2.82
C VAL A 12 -11.41 9.79 -3.05
N TRP A 13 -11.51 10.86 -3.84
CA TRP A 13 -12.76 11.49 -4.21
C TRP A 13 -13.16 11.13 -5.63
N LEU A 14 -14.44 10.84 -5.86
CA LEU A 14 -14.95 10.60 -7.20
C LEU A 14 -16.31 11.26 -7.42
N PHE A 15 -16.44 11.92 -8.57
CA PHE A 15 -17.74 12.24 -9.16
C PHE A 15 -18.28 11.03 -9.94
N PRO A 16 -19.55 10.63 -9.72
CA PRO A 16 -20.19 9.62 -10.56
C PRO A 16 -20.06 9.99 -12.05
N ARG A 17 -19.82 9.00 -12.90
CA ARG A 17 -19.72 9.23 -14.36
C ARG A 17 -21.01 9.86 -14.87
N GLY A 18 -20.87 10.89 -15.71
CA GLY A 18 -22.00 11.63 -16.28
C GLY A 18 -22.56 12.74 -15.39
N THR A 19 -21.98 12.99 -14.21
CA THR A 19 -22.35 14.14 -13.37
C THR A 19 -21.90 15.42 -14.05
N LYS A 20 -22.82 16.37 -14.23
CA LYS A 20 -22.50 17.74 -14.65
C LYS A 20 -22.09 18.53 -13.42
N LEU A 21 -20.89 19.09 -13.45
CA LEU A 21 -20.34 19.85 -12.34
C LEU A 21 -20.40 21.33 -12.66
N GLU A 22 -20.78 22.13 -11.68
CA GLU A 22 -20.66 23.56 -11.74
C GLU A 22 -19.17 23.98 -11.79
N PRO A 23 -18.83 25.14 -12.37
CA PRO A 23 -17.47 25.66 -12.41
C PRO A 23 -16.82 25.66 -11.02
N GLY A 24 -15.53 25.32 -10.93
CA GLY A 24 -14.81 25.18 -9.65
C GLY A 24 -14.70 23.75 -9.13
N GLY A 25 -15.35 22.78 -9.79
CA GLY A 25 -15.11 21.35 -9.57
C GLY A 25 -15.33 20.94 -8.11
N ARG A 26 -14.40 20.17 -7.53
CA ARG A 26 -14.52 19.68 -6.14
C ARG A 26 -14.49 20.76 -5.06
N LYS A 27 -13.98 21.96 -5.36
CA LYS A 27 -13.95 23.08 -4.40
C LYS A 27 -15.22 23.93 -4.43
N ASN A 28 -16.12 23.69 -5.39
CA ASN A 28 -17.40 24.37 -5.43
C ASN A 28 -18.39 23.67 -4.46
N PRO A 29 -18.94 24.39 -3.46
CA PRO A 29 -19.94 23.86 -2.53
C PRO A 29 -21.17 23.26 -3.22
N ASP A 30 -21.57 23.83 -4.37
CA ASP A 30 -22.70 23.33 -5.15
C ASP A 30 -22.43 21.93 -5.69
N ASN A 31 -21.18 21.51 -5.82
CA ASN A 31 -20.83 20.16 -6.26
C ASN A 31 -20.74 19.14 -5.10
N PHE A 32 -20.83 19.56 -3.83
CA PHE A 32 -20.57 18.68 -2.68
C PHE A 32 -21.56 17.52 -2.57
N HIS A 33 -22.82 17.73 -2.94
CA HIS A 33 -23.85 16.70 -2.90
C HIS A 33 -23.64 15.59 -3.95
N HIS A 34 -22.78 15.83 -4.95
CA HIS A 34 -22.38 14.82 -5.93
C HIS A 34 -21.12 14.05 -5.54
N LEU A 35 -20.39 14.52 -4.54
CA LEU A 35 -19.11 13.96 -4.17
C LEU A 35 -19.28 12.67 -3.37
N ARG A 36 -18.55 11.64 -3.79
CA ARG A 36 -18.43 10.38 -3.05
C ARG A 36 -17.01 10.22 -2.55
N TYR A 37 -16.92 9.75 -1.32
CA TYR A 37 -15.66 9.37 -0.69
C TYR A 37 -15.35 7.91 -0.95
N ARG A 38 -14.06 7.61 -0.94
CA ARG A 38 -13.49 6.28 -0.89
C ARG A 38 -12.50 6.24 0.26
N ASP A 39 -12.19 5.05 0.73
CA ASP A 39 -11.26 4.92 1.84
C ASP A 39 -9.84 4.84 1.29
N TRP A 40 -8.91 5.64 1.86
CA TRP A 40 -7.49 5.49 1.59
C TRP A 40 -6.93 4.43 2.55
N VAL A 41 -6.76 3.21 2.06
CA VAL A 41 -6.53 2.05 2.93
C VAL A 41 -5.48 1.09 2.39
N PHE A 42 -4.64 0.59 3.29
CA PHE A 42 -3.85 -0.63 3.08
C PHE A 42 -4.50 -1.82 3.77
N SER A 43 -4.66 -2.93 3.05
CA SER A 43 -5.04 -4.20 3.67
C SER A 43 -3.82 -4.84 4.32
N VAL A 44 -3.93 -5.15 5.61
CA VAL A 44 -2.87 -5.74 6.43
C VAL A 44 -3.31 -7.12 6.90
N TYR A 45 -2.55 -8.13 6.53
CA TYR A 45 -2.84 -9.53 6.86
C TYR A 45 -1.90 -10.03 7.93
N ARG A 46 -2.46 -10.61 8.98
CA ARG A 46 -1.73 -11.35 10.01
C ARG A 46 -1.76 -12.84 9.69
N THR A 47 -0.59 -13.48 9.65
CA THR A 47 -0.49 -14.93 9.37
C THR A 47 0.16 -15.72 10.49
N TYR A 48 0.55 -15.07 11.59
CA TYR A 48 1.12 -15.73 12.77
C TYR A 48 0.34 -15.43 14.06
N TYR A 49 0.02 -16.48 14.82
CA TYR A 49 -0.86 -16.43 16.00
C TYR A 49 -0.26 -17.08 17.26
N GLY A 50 1.05 -16.89 17.49
CA GLY A 50 1.74 -17.34 18.71
C GLY A 50 1.30 -16.62 20.00
N LYS A 51 1.68 -17.17 21.17
CA LYS A 51 1.22 -16.74 22.50
C LYS A 51 1.44 -15.26 22.85
N GLU A 52 2.48 -14.62 22.29
CA GLU A 52 2.81 -13.21 22.52
C GLU A 52 2.58 -12.31 21.29
N SER A 53 2.19 -12.93 20.17
CA SER A 53 2.06 -12.24 18.88
C SER A 53 0.96 -11.18 18.87
N ASP A 54 -0.06 -11.27 19.72
CA ASP A 54 -1.13 -10.28 19.84
C ASP A 54 -0.60 -8.89 20.22
N LYS A 55 0.35 -8.83 21.16
CA LYS A 55 0.94 -7.56 21.62
C LYS A 55 1.73 -6.90 20.48
N HIS A 56 2.54 -7.67 19.78
CA HIS A 56 3.36 -7.18 18.67
C HIS A 56 2.51 -6.80 17.47
N TRP A 57 1.43 -7.53 17.22
CA TRP A 57 0.44 -7.19 16.21
C TRP A 57 -0.21 -5.82 16.49
N GLN A 58 -0.68 -5.59 17.72
CA GLN A 58 -1.25 -4.29 18.09
C GLN A 58 -0.22 -3.16 18.02
N ALA A 59 1.04 -3.42 18.40
CA ALA A 59 2.12 -2.44 18.26
C ALA A 59 2.39 -2.10 16.79
N LEU A 60 2.39 -3.10 15.90
CA LEU A 60 2.54 -2.89 14.45
C LEU A 60 1.41 -2.03 13.90
N LEU A 61 0.15 -2.36 14.20
CA LEU A 61 -1.01 -1.59 13.73
C LEU A 61 -0.99 -0.14 14.24
N TYR A 62 -0.59 0.05 15.50
CA TYR A 62 -0.41 1.39 16.06
C TYR A 62 0.67 2.16 15.29
N SER A 63 1.85 1.55 15.07
CA SER A 63 2.96 2.20 14.38
C SER A 63 2.61 2.56 12.93
N LEU A 64 2.01 1.63 12.18
CA LEU A 64 1.55 1.89 10.81
C LEU A 64 0.58 3.08 10.78
N ARG A 65 -0.43 3.11 11.67
CA ARG A 65 -1.39 4.23 11.74
C ARG A 65 -0.72 5.55 12.11
N HIS A 66 0.06 5.53 13.18
CA HIS A 66 0.62 6.74 13.77
C HIS A 66 1.69 7.35 12.86
N GLN A 67 2.65 6.56 12.39
CA GLN A 67 3.74 7.05 11.56
C GLN A 67 3.26 7.53 10.20
N THR A 68 2.30 6.84 9.57
CA THR A 68 1.72 7.32 8.31
C THR A 68 1.05 8.67 8.48
N LYS A 69 0.31 8.89 9.58
CA LYS A 69 -0.30 10.19 9.85
C LYS A 69 0.75 11.26 10.13
N LEU A 70 1.83 10.94 10.83
CA LEU A 70 2.94 11.86 11.08
C LEU A 70 3.68 12.23 9.79
N ALA A 71 3.81 11.31 8.82
CA ALA A 71 4.49 11.55 7.55
C ALA A 71 3.86 12.71 6.74
N PHE A 72 2.57 13.02 6.94
CA PHE A 72 1.93 14.20 6.34
C PHE A 72 2.50 15.54 6.83
N GLY A 73 3.29 15.54 7.91
CA GLY A 73 4.01 16.71 8.39
C GLY A 73 5.04 17.23 7.39
N ALA A 74 5.53 16.38 6.47
CA ALA A 74 6.40 16.82 5.38
C ALA A 74 5.75 17.89 4.48
N PHE A 75 4.41 17.96 4.46
CA PHE A 75 3.64 18.91 3.65
C PHE A 75 3.06 20.08 4.48
N ASP A 76 3.42 20.23 5.76
CA ASP A 76 2.89 21.31 6.63
C ASP A 76 3.25 22.71 6.10
N ASP A 77 4.50 22.88 5.64
CA ASP A 77 5.07 24.18 5.25
C ASP A 77 5.15 24.37 3.72
N GLU A 78 4.57 23.47 2.94
CA GLU A 78 4.58 23.60 1.47
C GLU A 78 3.52 24.61 0.99
N GLU A 79 3.97 25.78 0.51
CA GLU A 79 3.10 26.85 0.01
C GLU A 79 2.18 26.41 -1.14
N GLU A 80 2.61 25.45 -1.95
CA GLU A 80 1.85 24.93 -3.09
C GLU A 80 0.79 23.89 -2.68
N THR A 81 0.87 23.35 -1.46
CA THR A 81 -0.02 22.29 -0.97
C THR A 81 -1.29 22.89 -0.34
N ASP A 82 -2.45 22.43 -0.81
CA ASP A 82 -3.72 22.77 -0.17
C ASP A 82 -3.84 22.05 1.19
N GLN A 83 -3.84 22.85 2.26
CA GLN A 83 -3.86 22.35 3.63
C GLN A 83 -5.19 21.71 4.05
N ASP A 84 -6.32 22.10 3.44
CA ASP A 84 -7.60 21.45 3.68
C ASP A 84 -7.63 20.06 3.05
N ASP A 85 -7.14 19.96 1.82
CA ASP A 85 -7.01 18.70 1.12
C ASP A 85 -6.07 17.74 1.84
N ARG A 86 -4.91 18.23 2.29
CA ARG A 86 -3.93 17.45 3.04
C ARG A 86 -4.55 16.86 4.31
N ARG A 87 -5.20 17.70 5.13
CA ARG A 87 -5.90 17.26 6.34
C ARG A 87 -6.94 16.20 6.00
N ARG A 88 -7.69 16.38 4.91
CA ARG A 88 -8.74 15.46 4.53
C ARG A 88 -8.21 14.10 4.08
N VAL A 89 -7.14 14.05 3.29
CA VAL A 89 -6.48 12.78 2.94
C VAL A 89 -5.97 12.07 4.19
N GLN A 90 -5.31 12.81 5.08
CA GLN A 90 -4.78 12.28 6.34
C GLN A 90 -5.88 11.69 7.25
N GLU A 91 -7.05 12.33 7.33
CA GLU A 91 -8.22 11.85 8.08
C GLU A 91 -8.84 10.58 7.49
N LEU A 92 -8.78 10.42 6.16
CA LEU A 92 -9.33 9.28 5.44
C LEU A 92 -8.42 8.05 5.45
N PHE A 93 -7.24 8.16 6.05
CA PHE A 93 -6.33 7.03 6.23
C PHE A 93 -6.88 6.00 7.21
N ASP A 94 -6.96 4.75 6.77
CA ASP A 94 -7.21 3.61 7.66
C ASP A 94 -6.45 2.35 7.20
N LEU A 95 -6.53 1.30 8.01
CA LEU A 95 -5.99 -0.02 7.73
C LEU A 95 -7.13 -1.04 7.70
N ASP A 96 -7.22 -1.82 6.63
CA ASP A 96 -8.14 -2.96 6.53
C ASP A 96 -7.45 -4.18 7.14
N VAL A 97 -7.72 -4.40 8.42
CA VAL A 97 -7.09 -5.43 9.23
C VAL A 97 -7.74 -6.79 8.98
N ARG A 98 -6.91 -7.79 8.62
CA ARG A 98 -7.31 -9.17 8.36
C ARG A 98 -6.54 -10.13 9.28
N GLU A 99 -7.25 -10.69 10.24
CA GLU A 99 -6.65 -11.50 11.32
C GLU A 99 -7.43 -12.79 11.63
N ASP A 100 -8.12 -13.37 10.64
CA ASP A 100 -8.83 -14.64 10.78
C ASP A 100 -7.85 -15.83 10.75
N PRO A 101 -7.54 -16.47 11.90
CA PRO A 101 -6.56 -17.56 11.95
C PRO A 101 -7.00 -18.78 11.14
N SER A 102 -8.31 -19.02 11.00
CA SER A 102 -8.82 -20.21 10.29
C SER A 102 -8.49 -20.21 8.80
N ARG A 103 -8.17 -19.02 8.25
CA ARG A 103 -7.90 -18.81 6.83
C ARG A 103 -6.48 -18.36 6.55
N LEU A 104 -5.81 -17.75 7.53
CA LEU A 104 -4.55 -17.03 7.34
C LEU A 104 -3.36 -17.62 8.10
N ASP A 105 -3.59 -18.47 9.10
CA ASP A 105 -2.50 -19.01 9.91
C ASP A 105 -1.51 -19.82 9.07
N GLY A 106 -0.22 -19.52 9.24
CA GLY A 106 0.88 -20.18 8.55
C GLY A 106 1.04 -19.83 7.06
N LEU A 107 0.27 -18.88 6.50
CA LEU A 107 0.47 -18.43 5.13
C LEU A 107 1.79 -17.66 5.00
N ASP A 108 2.63 -18.09 4.08
CA ASP A 108 3.80 -17.35 3.61
C ASP A 108 3.41 -16.30 2.56
N VAL A 109 4.39 -15.58 2.01
CA VAL A 109 4.18 -14.55 0.99
C VAL A 109 3.41 -15.09 -0.23
N ARG A 110 3.78 -16.29 -0.70
CA ARG A 110 3.19 -16.91 -1.89
C ARG A 110 1.75 -17.36 -1.59
N GLY A 111 1.54 -18.01 -0.46
CA GLY A 111 0.23 -18.45 0.01
C GLY A 111 -0.74 -17.30 0.24
N LEU A 112 -0.28 -16.19 0.85
CA LEU A 112 -1.11 -15.00 1.02
C LEU A 112 -1.48 -14.37 -0.33
N ARG A 113 -0.53 -14.30 -1.27
CA ARG A 113 -0.80 -13.80 -2.62
C ARG A 113 -1.89 -14.61 -3.32
N ASP A 114 -1.77 -15.94 -3.30
CA ASP A 114 -2.72 -16.84 -3.93
C ASP A 114 -4.10 -16.71 -3.27
N PHE A 115 -4.14 -16.62 -1.94
CA PHE A 115 -5.37 -16.34 -1.19
C PHE A 115 -6.04 -15.03 -1.64
N CYS A 116 -5.29 -13.92 -1.72
CA CYS A 116 -5.81 -12.62 -2.11
C CYS A 116 -6.33 -12.61 -3.56
N ASN A 117 -5.63 -13.29 -4.46
CA ASN A 117 -6.06 -13.41 -5.86
C ASN A 117 -7.33 -14.26 -5.98
N ALA A 118 -7.45 -15.34 -5.21
CA ALA A 118 -8.67 -16.15 -5.16
C ALA A 118 -9.87 -15.35 -4.62
N GLU A 119 -9.70 -14.56 -3.57
CA GLU A 119 -10.75 -13.69 -3.04
C GLU A 119 -11.19 -12.64 -4.06
N LYS A 120 -10.24 -12.00 -4.74
CA LYS A 120 -10.54 -11.04 -5.81
C LYS A 120 -11.31 -11.63 -6.98
N LEU A 121 -11.02 -12.87 -7.35
CA LEU A 121 -11.76 -13.57 -8.40
C LEU A 121 -13.23 -13.77 -8.00
N LYS A 122 -13.51 -14.10 -6.72
CA LYS A 122 -14.87 -14.19 -6.18
C LYS A 122 -15.59 -12.84 -6.18
N GLU A 123 -14.86 -11.76 -5.95
CA GLU A 123 -15.35 -10.37 -6.02
C GLU A 123 -15.45 -9.82 -7.46
N SER A 124 -15.44 -10.68 -8.47
CA SER A 124 -15.57 -10.30 -9.87
C SER A 124 -16.72 -11.04 -10.56
N LYS A 125 -17.50 -10.33 -11.37
CA LYS A 125 -18.51 -10.90 -12.26
C LYS A 125 -18.01 -10.82 -13.70
N VAL A 126 -18.07 -11.94 -14.41
CA VAL A 126 -17.85 -11.95 -15.86
C VAL A 126 -19.04 -11.28 -16.52
N THR A 127 -18.79 -10.20 -17.26
CA THR A 127 -19.82 -9.55 -18.07
C THR A 127 -19.48 -9.78 -19.53
N ASP A 128 -20.49 -10.23 -20.30
CA ASP A 128 -20.39 -10.40 -21.74
C ASP A 128 -20.88 -9.12 -22.41
N ARG A 129 -20.09 -8.56 -23.34
CA ARG A 129 -20.59 -7.59 -24.31
C ARG A 129 -20.99 -8.35 -25.56
N GLU A 130 -22.28 -8.42 -25.83
CA GLU A 130 -22.87 -9.21 -26.94
C GLU A 130 -22.27 -8.88 -28.32
N GLU A 131 -21.64 -7.72 -28.47
CA GLU A 131 -21.14 -7.22 -29.76
C GLU A 131 -19.67 -7.57 -30.08
N SER A 132 -18.87 -8.12 -29.14
CA SER A 132 -17.43 -8.30 -29.40
C SER A 132 -16.77 -9.60 -28.93
N ASN A 133 -17.49 -10.55 -28.32
CA ASN A 133 -16.91 -11.75 -27.69
C ASN A 133 -15.79 -11.44 -26.67
N ILE A 134 -15.67 -10.19 -26.20
CA ILE A 134 -14.69 -9.79 -25.19
C ILE A 134 -15.33 -9.97 -23.82
N LYS A 135 -14.86 -10.97 -23.08
CA LYS A 135 -15.21 -11.17 -21.67
C LYS A 135 -14.35 -10.26 -20.81
N TYR A 136 -14.98 -9.45 -19.96
CA TYR A 136 -14.26 -8.67 -18.96
C TYR A 136 -14.83 -8.93 -17.57
N HIS A 137 -13.93 -8.95 -16.60
CA HIS A 137 -14.26 -9.06 -15.18
C HIS A 137 -14.61 -7.68 -14.65
N VAL A 138 -15.82 -7.53 -14.12
CA VAL A 138 -16.26 -6.33 -13.40
C VAL A 138 -16.22 -6.63 -11.91
N SER A 139 -15.47 -5.82 -11.15
CA SER A 139 -15.46 -5.97 -9.69
C SER A 139 -16.83 -5.64 -9.10
N THR A 140 -17.29 -6.49 -8.18
CA THR A 140 -18.49 -6.28 -7.38
C THR A 140 -18.22 -5.51 -6.09
N ARG A 141 -16.98 -5.10 -5.85
CA ARG A 141 -16.59 -4.41 -4.61
C ARG A 141 -17.34 -3.08 -4.49
N PRO A 142 -17.80 -2.72 -3.26
CA PRO A 142 -18.44 -1.44 -3.00
C PRO A 142 -17.57 -0.26 -3.44
N HIS A 143 -18.19 0.90 -3.67
CA HIS A 143 -17.51 2.06 -4.23
C HIS A 143 -16.40 2.57 -3.30
N GLU A 144 -16.65 2.49 -2.00
CA GLU A 144 -15.79 2.89 -0.89
C GLU A 144 -14.46 2.12 -0.93
N GLY A 145 -14.50 0.81 -1.21
CA GLY A 145 -13.33 -0.07 -1.32
C GLY A 145 -12.52 0.06 -2.61
N ARG A 146 -12.85 1.03 -3.49
CA ARG A 146 -12.16 1.23 -4.79
C ARG A 146 -10.93 2.13 -4.71
N ALA A 147 -10.65 2.76 -3.56
CA ALA A 147 -9.39 3.47 -3.32
C ALA A 147 -8.45 2.69 -2.38
N MET A 148 -8.71 1.41 -2.14
CA MET A 148 -7.79 0.56 -1.38
C MET A 148 -6.57 0.18 -2.22
N ALA A 149 -5.39 0.07 -1.59
CA ALA A 149 -4.13 -0.25 -2.25
C ALA A 149 -4.19 -1.58 -3.01
N ASP A 150 -4.89 -2.56 -2.45
CA ASP A 150 -5.10 -3.88 -3.07
C ASP A 150 -5.94 -3.77 -4.34
N TYR A 151 -6.88 -2.83 -4.41
CA TYR A 151 -7.72 -2.63 -5.58
C TYR A 151 -7.00 -1.82 -6.66
N LEU A 152 -6.47 -0.65 -6.30
CA LEU A 152 -5.87 0.32 -7.23
C LEU A 152 -4.51 -0.14 -7.75
N PHE A 153 -3.63 -0.58 -6.85
CA PHE A 153 -2.23 -0.87 -7.18
C PHE A 153 -1.92 -2.36 -7.16
N LYS A 154 -2.82 -3.18 -6.60
CA LYS A 154 -2.61 -4.63 -6.38
C LYS A 154 -1.56 -4.92 -5.31
N PHE A 155 -1.55 -4.13 -4.24
CA PHE A 155 -0.61 -4.26 -3.12
C PHE A 155 -1.32 -4.61 -1.80
N VAL A 156 -0.67 -5.45 -0.99
CA VAL A 156 -1.11 -5.78 0.38
C VAL A 156 0.08 -5.79 1.33
N LEU A 157 -0.20 -5.66 2.63
CA LEU A 157 0.79 -5.75 3.69
C LEU A 157 0.65 -7.10 4.43
N LEU A 158 1.76 -7.68 4.83
CA LEU A 158 1.86 -8.95 5.53
C LEU A 158 2.65 -8.77 6.85
N ALA A 159 2.07 -9.31 7.92
CA ALA A 159 2.70 -9.53 9.20
C ALA A 159 2.74 -11.04 9.50
N ASP A 160 3.85 -11.65 9.14
CA ASP A 160 4.18 -13.05 9.45
C ASP A 160 4.97 -13.15 10.76
N GLU A 161 5.46 -14.34 11.08
CA GLU A 161 6.24 -14.58 12.31
C GLU A 161 7.49 -13.70 12.38
N ALA A 162 8.21 -13.53 11.28
CA ALA A 162 9.43 -12.73 11.22
C ALA A 162 9.13 -11.26 11.53
N VAL A 163 8.11 -10.69 10.88
CA VAL A 163 7.68 -9.31 11.13
C VAL A 163 7.28 -9.09 12.59
N LEU A 164 6.54 -10.02 13.20
CA LEU A 164 6.13 -9.85 14.60
C LEU A 164 7.29 -9.99 15.58
N LYS A 165 8.30 -10.81 15.27
CA LYS A 165 9.57 -10.88 16.01
C LYS A 165 10.43 -9.63 15.83
N ASP A 166 10.43 -9.02 14.65
CA ASP A 166 11.12 -7.74 14.42
C ASP A 166 10.53 -6.66 15.33
N ILE A 167 9.20 -6.60 15.42
CA ILE A 167 8.50 -5.66 16.30
C ILE A 167 8.79 -5.94 17.78
N GLU A 168 8.93 -7.21 18.17
CA GLU A 168 9.39 -7.59 19.51
C GLU A 168 10.79 -7.03 19.82
N ASN A 169 11.69 -7.08 18.84
CA ASN A 169 13.05 -6.55 18.92
C ASN A 169 13.14 -5.02 18.74
N GLY A 170 12.02 -4.34 18.50
CA GLY A 170 11.96 -2.89 18.27
C GLY A 170 12.24 -2.45 16.84
N GLU A 171 12.33 -3.37 15.89
CA GLU A 171 12.42 -3.08 14.46
C GLU A 171 11.01 -2.96 13.85
N PHE A 172 10.61 -1.73 13.55
CA PHE A 172 9.28 -1.44 13.02
C PHE A 172 9.22 -1.56 11.50
N VAL A 173 9.02 -2.78 11.03
CA VAL A 173 8.90 -3.13 9.61
C VAL A 173 7.63 -3.91 9.31
N VAL A 174 7.25 -3.97 8.04
CA VAL A 174 6.17 -4.81 7.52
C VAL A 174 6.55 -5.33 6.12
N LYS A 175 6.05 -6.48 5.71
CA LYS A 175 6.25 -6.97 4.34
C LYS A 175 5.20 -6.38 3.43
N THR A 176 5.62 -5.79 2.32
CA THR A 176 4.73 -5.36 1.22
C THR A 176 4.78 -6.37 0.09
N ILE A 177 3.63 -6.73 -0.48
CA ILE A 177 3.51 -7.79 -1.50
C ILE A 177 2.73 -7.25 -2.70
N SER A 178 3.28 -7.48 -3.89
CA SER A 178 2.62 -7.24 -5.17
C SER A 178 1.80 -8.47 -5.57
N LEU A 179 0.50 -8.29 -5.73
CA LEU A 179 -0.40 -9.35 -6.20
C LEU A 179 -0.27 -9.58 -7.72
N SER A 180 0.18 -8.54 -8.44
CA SER A 180 0.53 -8.59 -9.87
C SER A 180 1.91 -9.17 -10.15
N TRP A 181 2.62 -9.67 -9.13
CA TRP A 181 3.94 -10.27 -9.25
C TRP A 181 4.03 -11.29 -10.40
N ASP A 182 4.84 -11.00 -11.41
CA ASP A 182 4.95 -11.78 -12.64
C ASP A 182 6.08 -12.84 -12.61
N GLY A 183 6.90 -12.85 -11.56
CA GLY A 183 8.08 -13.70 -11.43
C GLY A 183 9.30 -13.22 -12.23
N TYR A 184 9.15 -12.22 -13.09
CA TYR A 184 10.23 -11.70 -13.95
C TYR A 184 10.87 -10.44 -13.39
N SER A 185 10.07 -9.62 -12.71
CA SER A 185 10.52 -8.33 -12.14
C SER A 185 11.10 -8.46 -10.73
N GLY A 186 11.54 -9.64 -10.30
CA GLY A 186 12.02 -9.94 -8.94
C GLY A 186 11.05 -10.83 -8.16
N TRP A 187 11.14 -10.79 -6.82
CA TRP A 187 10.36 -11.67 -5.94
C TRP A 187 8.98 -11.13 -5.58
N GLY A 188 8.67 -9.89 -5.97
CA GLY A 188 7.33 -9.33 -5.80
C GLY A 188 6.93 -9.02 -4.36
N TRP A 189 7.89 -9.02 -3.43
CA TRP A 189 7.70 -8.59 -2.06
C TRP A 189 8.96 -7.92 -1.50
N MET A 190 8.81 -7.14 -0.43
CA MET A 190 9.92 -6.46 0.25
C MET A 190 9.56 -6.10 1.70
N ARG A 191 10.55 -5.97 2.59
CA ARG A 191 10.34 -5.36 3.91
C ARG A 191 10.41 -3.84 3.78
N ILE A 192 9.45 -3.14 4.37
CA ILE A 192 9.42 -1.67 4.42
C ILE A 192 9.29 -1.21 5.88
N PRO A 193 9.92 -0.10 6.26
CA PRO A 193 9.65 0.55 7.54
C PRO A 193 8.19 0.98 7.62
N THR A 194 7.58 0.87 8.81
CA THR A 194 6.18 1.29 9.00
C THR A 194 5.96 2.78 8.75
N GLY A 195 7.03 3.58 8.75
CA GLY A 195 7.00 5.01 8.52
C GLY A 195 6.96 5.41 7.04
N TYR A 196 7.17 4.47 6.11
CA TYR A 196 7.23 4.76 4.67
C TYR A 196 5.97 4.36 3.90
N LEU A 197 4.82 4.19 4.57
CA LEU A 197 3.58 3.85 3.88
C LEU A 197 3.07 4.96 2.96
N LEU A 198 3.27 6.23 3.36
CA LEU A 198 2.84 7.37 2.54
C LEU A 198 3.71 7.46 1.27
N GLU A 199 5.02 7.32 1.43
CA GLU A 199 6.00 7.28 0.34
C GLU A 199 5.75 6.09 -0.58
N LEU A 200 5.45 4.91 -0.04
CA LEU A 200 5.03 3.75 -0.84
C LEU A 200 3.78 4.08 -1.66
N TRP A 201 2.77 4.70 -1.05
CA TRP A 201 1.55 5.08 -1.78
C TRP A 201 1.84 6.05 -2.92
N ILE A 202 2.63 7.09 -2.67
CA ILE A 202 3.05 8.08 -3.67
C ILE A 202 3.82 7.40 -4.81
N PHE A 203 4.75 6.52 -4.46
CA PHE A 203 5.52 5.75 -5.41
C PHE A 203 4.64 4.85 -6.30
N LEU A 204 3.65 4.17 -5.72
CA LEU A 204 2.67 3.36 -6.46
C LEU A 204 1.78 4.22 -7.37
N MET A 205 1.43 5.43 -6.93
CA MET A 205 0.68 6.38 -7.75
C MET A 205 1.45 6.81 -9.00
N TRP A 206 2.75 7.12 -8.86
CA TRP A 206 3.61 7.47 -9.98
C TRP A 206 3.82 6.31 -10.96
N ASN A 207 3.83 5.08 -10.44
CA ASN A 207 4.03 3.85 -11.23
C ASN A 207 2.74 3.07 -11.52
N LYS A 208 1.56 3.72 -11.46
CA LYS A 208 0.23 3.07 -11.57
C LYS A 208 0.01 2.19 -12.80
N HIS A 209 0.83 2.33 -13.84
CA HIS A 209 0.73 1.57 -15.09
C HIS A 209 1.66 0.34 -15.14
N ARG A 210 2.56 0.18 -14.16
CA ARG A 210 3.55 -0.91 -14.08
C ARG A 210 3.78 -1.33 -12.63
N THR A 211 2.70 -1.53 -11.88
CA THR A 211 2.81 -1.84 -10.45
C THR A 211 3.39 -3.24 -10.19
N GLU A 212 3.41 -4.12 -11.19
CA GLU A 212 4.10 -5.41 -11.19
C GLU A 212 5.62 -5.29 -11.01
N SER A 213 6.22 -4.19 -11.47
CA SER A 213 7.68 -4.00 -11.40
C SER A 213 8.14 -3.13 -10.24
N CYS A 214 7.20 -2.60 -9.46
CA CYS A 214 7.46 -1.67 -8.37
C CYS A 214 8.37 -2.26 -7.28
N LEU A 215 8.23 -3.55 -6.93
CA LEU A 215 9.07 -4.23 -5.93
C LEU A 215 10.18 -5.03 -6.59
N ARG A 216 11.10 -4.33 -7.26
CA ARG A 216 12.22 -4.97 -7.96
C ARG A 216 13.33 -5.30 -6.98
N PHE A 217 13.78 -6.55 -7.01
CA PHE A 217 14.94 -7.03 -6.26
C PHE A 217 15.70 -8.05 -7.10
N HIS A 218 17.01 -7.85 -7.26
CA HIS A 218 17.86 -8.66 -8.14
C HIS A 218 18.65 -9.74 -7.40
N GLU A 219 18.85 -9.59 -6.10
CA GLU A 219 19.56 -10.57 -5.27
C GLU A 219 18.65 -11.75 -4.90
N PRO A 220 19.17 -12.85 -4.32
CA PRO A 220 18.37 -14.01 -3.97
C PRO A 220 17.22 -13.70 -3.00
N GLU A 221 16.10 -14.42 -3.09
CA GLU A 221 14.90 -14.17 -2.26
C GLU A 221 15.22 -14.17 -0.76
N ALA A 222 16.16 -15.01 -0.32
CA ALA A 222 16.59 -15.09 1.08
C ALA A 222 17.15 -13.76 1.61
N GLU A 223 17.74 -12.93 0.76
CA GLU A 223 18.28 -11.62 1.18
C GLU A 223 17.17 -10.59 1.44
N LEU A 224 15.95 -10.80 0.95
CA LEU A 224 14.82 -9.92 1.27
C LEU A 224 14.39 -9.98 2.73
N GLU A 225 14.72 -11.06 3.44
CA GLU A 225 14.49 -11.13 4.88
C GLU A 225 15.44 -10.21 5.65
N GLU A 226 16.62 -9.89 5.10
CA GLU A 226 17.58 -8.96 5.71
C GLU A 226 17.50 -7.55 5.09
N SER A 227 16.94 -7.43 3.88
CA SER A 227 16.87 -6.17 3.14
C SER A 227 15.63 -5.36 3.47
N ILE A 228 15.82 -4.06 3.71
CA ILE A 228 14.74 -3.10 3.98
C ILE A 228 14.73 -2.04 2.88
N TRP A 229 13.54 -1.71 2.36
CA TRP A 229 13.40 -0.68 1.34
C TRP A 229 13.89 0.69 1.86
N PRO A 230 14.81 1.37 1.17
CA PRO A 230 15.34 2.65 1.61
C PRO A 230 14.36 3.81 1.44
N GLY A 231 13.14 3.63 0.89
CA GLY A 231 12.17 4.72 0.75
C GLY A 231 12.59 5.82 -0.23
N ASP A 232 13.58 5.58 -1.08
CA ASP A 232 14.01 6.57 -2.09
C ASP A 232 13.07 6.56 -3.29
N MET A 233 12.25 7.62 -3.37
CA MET A 233 11.27 7.82 -4.46
C MET A 233 11.90 8.38 -5.75
N ALA A 234 13.18 8.77 -5.74
CA ALA A 234 13.90 9.28 -6.91
C ALA A 234 14.50 8.16 -7.78
N LEU A 235 14.53 6.93 -7.29
CA LEU A 235 15.01 5.76 -8.02
C LEU A 235 13.92 5.19 -8.96
N LEU A 236 14.36 4.63 -10.09
CA LEU A 236 13.47 3.79 -10.91
C LEU A 236 13.12 2.53 -10.13
N ASP A 237 11.82 2.21 -10.04
CA ASP A 237 11.29 1.13 -9.21
C ASP A 237 11.68 1.32 -7.72
N THR A 238 11.82 0.25 -6.91
CA THR A 238 12.33 0.35 -5.52
C THR A 238 13.84 0.63 -5.42
N GLY A 239 14.49 1.01 -6.54
CA GLY A 239 15.95 1.13 -6.64
C GLY A 239 16.66 -0.22 -6.69
N ARG A 240 17.96 -0.22 -7.00
CA ARG A 240 18.80 -1.37 -6.65
C ARG A 240 18.84 -1.39 -5.13
N CYS A 241 18.12 -2.31 -4.49
CA CYS A 241 18.05 -2.41 -3.03
C CYS A 241 19.37 -2.85 -2.37
N SER A 242 20.51 -2.56 -3.02
CA SER A 242 21.87 -2.76 -2.55
C SER A 242 22.46 -1.50 -1.91
N GLU A 243 21.75 -0.36 -1.86
CA GLU A 243 22.21 0.79 -1.07
C GLU A 243 21.90 0.56 0.42
N ILE A 244 22.80 -0.20 1.05
CA ILE A 244 23.08 -0.09 2.47
C ILE A 244 23.37 1.39 2.72
N ARG A 245 22.40 2.12 3.29
CA ARG A 245 22.60 3.54 3.67
C ARG A 245 23.86 3.61 4.55
N GLY A 246 24.85 4.43 4.19
CA GLY A 246 26.15 4.50 4.89
C GLY A 246 26.14 5.05 6.33
N TRP A 247 24.99 5.02 7.02
CA TRP A 247 24.81 5.47 8.39
C TRP A 247 23.92 4.48 9.15
N PRO A 248 24.37 3.94 10.30
CA PRO A 248 23.66 2.89 11.03
C PRO A 248 22.49 3.49 11.84
N TYR A 249 21.26 3.12 11.48
CA TYR A 249 20.05 3.51 12.21
C TYR A 249 19.34 2.33 12.89
N TYR A 250 19.68 1.09 12.54
CA TYR A 250 19.09 -0.13 13.09
C TYR A 250 20.18 -1.16 13.42
N SER A 251 19.93 -1.99 14.43
CA SER A 251 20.87 -3.01 14.93
C SER A 251 21.21 -4.12 13.93
N GLY A 252 20.39 -4.32 12.88
CA GLY A 252 20.59 -5.34 11.85
C GLY A 252 21.29 -4.87 10.57
N GLN A 253 21.68 -3.60 10.47
CA GLN A 253 22.32 -3.08 9.25
C GLN A 253 23.77 -3.58 9.18
N LYS A 254 24.05 -4.58 8.33
CA LYS A 254 25.42 -5.06 8.08
C LYS A 254 26.23 -3.93 7.41
N ASP A 255 27.33 -3.60 8.05
CA ASP A 255 28.24 -2.52 7.71
C ASP A 255 29.30 -3.02 6.71
N ASP A 256 28.85 -3.55 5.56
CA ASP A 256 29.74 -4.21 4.60
C ASP A 256 29.75 -3.45 3.27
N MET A 257 30.41 -2.27 3.25
CA MET A 257 30.92 -1.67 2.01
C MET A 257 32.27 -0.97 2.25
N TRP A 258 33.36 -1.71 2.06
CA TRP A 258 34.62 -1.19 1.52
C TRP A 258 34.73 -1.56 0.05
#